data_AF-A0A0Q5S191-F1
#
_entry.id   AF-A0A0Q5S191-F1
#
_cell.length_a   1.000
_cell.length_b   1.000
_cell.length_c   1.000
_cell.angle_alpha   90.00
_cell.angle_beta   90.00
_cell.angle_gamma   90.00
#
_symmetry.space_group_name_H-M   'P 1'
#
loop_
_entity.id
_entity.type
_entity.pdbx_description
1 polymer ?
#
loop_
_entity_poly.entity_id
_entity_poly.type
_entity_poly.pdbx_seq_one_letter_code
_entity_poly.pdbx_strand_id
1 'polypeptide(L)'
;MADLIVDGEALKTSIDALARVRDELDHQASGKDENKDIFGQATVNKAMHDFSGNWKIHRGKIKDNVSKLHDKLQQMHDEWDKADASIADGLKTETV
;
A
#
# COMPACT_ATOMS: atom_id res chain seq x y z
N MET A 1 -32.01 6.96 -4.80
CA MET A 1 -30.87 6.62 -3.92
C MET A 1 -29.68 6.51 -4.84
N ALA A 2 -28.64 7.31 -4.63
CA ALA A 2 -27.41 7.15 -5.42
C ALA A 2 -26.82 5.82 -5.01
N ASP A 3 -27.02 4.83 -5.86
CA ASP A 3 -26.58 3.46 -5.67
C ASP A 3 -25.06 3.50 -5.57
N LEU A 4 -24.54 3.26 -4.37
CA LEU A 4 -23.10 3.21 -4.15
C LEU A 4 -22.63 1.91 -4.79
N ILE A 5 -22.32 1.94 -6.09
CA ILE A 5 -21.72 0.80 -6.77
C ILE A 5 -20.28 0.70 -6.26
N VAL A 6 -20.10 -0.03 -5.16
CA VAL A 6 -18.76 -0.50 -4.78
C VAL A 6 -18.40 -1.57 -5.78
N ASP A 7 -17.55 -1.20 -6.73
CA ASP A 7 -16.92 -2.16 -7.61
C ASP A 7 -15.92 -2.97 -6.77
N GLY A 8 -16.39 -4.11 -6.25
CA GLY A 8 -15.58 -5.02 -5.45
C GLY A 8 -14.34 -5.53 -6.19
N GLU A 9 -14.40 -5.62 -7.53
CA GLU A 9 -13.26 -5.98 -8.36
C GLU A 9 -12.23 -4.85 -8.40
N ALA A 10 -12.65 -3.60 -8.57
CA ALA A 10 -11.76 -2.44 -8.49
C ALA A 10 -11.15 -2.27 -7.09
N LEU A 11 -11.92 -2.55 -6.03
CA LEU A 11 -11.43 -2.50 -4.64
C LEU A 11 -10.35 -3.55 -4.40
N LYS A 12 -10.60 -4.80 -4.80
CA LYS A 12 -9.65 -5.90 -4.69
C LYS A 12 -8.38 -5.66 -5.51
N THR A 13 -8.53 -5.18 -6.74
CA THR A 13 -7.40 -4.79 -7.61
C THR A 13 -6.55 -3.71 -6.95
N SER A 14 -7.18 -2.75 -6.27
CA SER A 14 -6.47 -1.68 -5.57
C SER A 14 -5.70 -2.20 -4.34
N ILE A 15 -6.28 -3.13 -3.59
CA ILE A 15 -5.62 -3.81 -2.46
C ILE A 15 -4.36 -4.55 -2.95
N ASP A 16 -4.48 -5.34 -4.01
CA ASP A 16 -3.37 -6.09 -4.59
C ASP A 16 -2.26 -5.17 -5.13
N ALA A 17 -2.63 -4.06 -5.77
CA ALA A 17 -1.67 -3.08 -6.26
C ALA A 17 -0.89 -2.42 -5.12
N LEU A 18 -1.57 -2.04 -4.04
CA LEU A 18 -0.93 -1.45 -2.86
C LEU A 18 -0.03 -2.44 -2.12
N ALA A 19 -0.41 -3.72 -2.06
CA ALA A 19 0.44 -4.77 -1.52
C ALA A 19 1.76 -4.90 -2.30
N ARG A 20 1.71 -4.88 -3.64
CA ARG A 20 2.91 -4.89 -4.50
C ARG A 20 3.79 -3.66 -4.27
N VAL A 21 3.20 -2.47 -4.24
CA VAL A 21 3.95 -1.22 -3.98
C VAL A 21 4.62 -1.27 -2.61
N ARG A 22 3.93 -1.75 -1.58
CA ARG A 22 4.49 -1.93 -0.24
C ARG A 22 5.69 -2.88 -0.26
N ASP A 23 5.55 -4.02 -0.93
CA ASP A 23 6.59 -5.04 -0.98
C ASP A 23 7.82 -4.55 -1.77
N GLU A 24 7.63 -3.80 -2.87
CA GLU A 24 8.73 -3.14 -3.59
C GLU A 24 9.47 -2.12 -2.72
N LEU A 25 8.72 -1.30 -1.96
CA LEU A 25 9.31 -0.34 -1.03
C LEU A 25 10.07 -1.02 0.12
N ASP A 26 9.73 -2.25 0.48
CA ASP A 26 10.41 -3.01 1.53
C ASP A 26 11.70 -3.68 1.03
N HIS A 27 11.65 -4.24 -0.18
CA HIS A 27 12.76 -5.00 -0.77
C HIS A 27 13.77 -4.16 -1.54
N GLN A 28 13.55 -2.85 -1.67
CA GLN A 28 14.50 -2.02 -2.38
C GLN A 28 15.84 -1.92 -1.62
N ALA A 29 16.93 -2.31 -2.28
CA ALA A 29 18.27 -2.18 -1.74
C ALA A 29 18.56 -0.70 -1.43
N SER A 30 18.87 -0.40 -0.16
CA SER A 30 19.20 0.95 0.32
C SER A 30 20.56 0.96 1.01
N GLY A 31 21.48 0.11 0.56
CA GLY A 31 22.81 -0.04 1.14
C GLY A 31 23.62 1.25 0.99
N LYS A 32 23.71 2.03 2.07
CA LYS A 32 24.63 3.19 2.16
C LYS A 32 26.08 2.80 1.93
N ASP A 33 26.43 1.55 2.25
CA ASP A 33 27.81 1.05 2.20
C ASP A 33 28.15 0.35 0.88
N GLU A 34 27.17 0.00 0.04
CA GLU A 34 27.41 -0.69 -1.25
C GLU A 34 28.06 0.23 -2.30
N ASN A 35 27.80 1.54 -2.21
CA ASN A 35 28.31 2.53 -3.16
C ASN A 35 29.47 3.38 -2.62
N LYS A 36 29.99 3.03 -1.45
CA LYS A 36 31.12 3.74 -0.84
C LYS A 36 32.33 3.52 -1.76
N ASP A 37 32.87 4.61 -2.30
CA ASP A 37 34.06 4.65 -3.17
C ASP A 37 33.84 4.37 -4.67
N ILE A 38 32.61 4.16 -5.15
CA ILE A 38 32.35 4.00 -6.59
C ILE A 38 32.55 5.31 -7.37
N PHE A 39 32.18 6.45 -6.77
CA PHE A 39 32.12 7.70 -7.53
C PHE A 39 33.46 8.45 -7.62
N GLY A 40 34.49 8.02 -6.86
CA GLY A 40 35.85 8.58 -6.87
C GLY A 40 36.00 10.04 -6.40
N GLN A 41 34.95 10.85 -6.54
CA GLN A 41 34.88 12.25 -6.15
C GLN A 41 34.16 12.41 -4.81
N ALA A 42 34.82 13.05 -3.84
CA ALA A 42 34.30 13.24 -2.48
C ALA A 42 32.92 13.94 -2.44
N THR A 43 32.69 14.91 -3.32
CA THR A 43 31.41 15.64 -3.40
C THR A 43 30.25 14.73 -3.83
N VAL A 44 30.47 13.88 -4.83
CA VAL A 44 29.44 12.95 -5.33
C VAL A 44 29.20 11.85 -4.31
N ASN A 45 30.25 11.33 -3.67
CA ASN A 45 30.12 10.38 -2.56
C ASN A 45 29.26 10.96 -1.42
N LYS A 46 29.49 12.22 -1.04
CA LYS A 46 28.69 12.89 -0.01
C LYS A 46 27.22 13.06 -0.44
N ALA A 47 26.99 13.54 -1.67
CA ALA A 47 25.64 13.70 -2.20
C ALA A 47 24.85 12.37 -2.24
N MET A 48 25.51 11.28 -2.65
CA MET A 48 24.89 9.95 -2.67
C MET A 48 24.66 9.38 -1.28
N HIS A 49 25.55 9.67 -0.32
CA HIS A 49 25.35 9.31 1.08
C HIS A 49 24.12 10.01 1.68
N ASP A 50 24.00 11.32 1.45
CA ASP A 50 22.89 12.14 1.92
C ASP A 50 21.58 11.70 1.26
N PHE A 51 21.60 11.46 -0.06
CA PHE A 51 20.47 10.92 -0.80
C PHE A 51 20.02 9.57 -0.24
N SER A 52 20.92 8.60 -0.08
CA SER A 52 20.57 7.27 0.44
C SER A 52 19.98 7.33 1.86
N GLY A 53 20.49 8.24 2.71
CA GLY A 53 19.94 8.48 4.04
C GLY A 53 18.53 9.07 4.00
N ASN A 54 18.36 10.15 3.24
CA ASN A 54 17.05 10.80 3.09
C ASN A 54 16.04 9.86 2.43
N TRP A 55 16.46 9.11 1.41
CA TRP A 55 15.63 8.13 0.72
C TRP A 55 15.11 7.07 1.69
N LYS A 56 15.98 6.48 2.54
CA LYS A 56 15.56 5.50 3.55
C LYS A 56 14.45 6.03 4.47
N ILE A 57 14.58 7.28 4.92
CA ILE A 57 13.58 7.92 5.81
C ILE A 57 12.26 8.14 5.07
N HIS A 58 12.31 8.72 3.86
CA HIS A 58 11.10 9.04 3.10
C HIS A 58 10.39 7.78 2.61
N ARG A 59 11.14 6.76 2.19
CA ARG A 59 10.60 5.45 1.81
C ARG A 59 9.83 4.80 2.97
N GLY A 60 10.34 4.89 4.19
CA GLY A 60 9.63 4.42 5.39
C GLY A 60 8.27 5.12 5.56
N LYS A 61 8.22 6.45 5.41
CA LYS A 61 6.97 7.20 5.48
C LYS A 61 5.98 6.84 4.37
N ILE A 62 6.47 6.64 3.15
CA ILE A 62 5.63 6.22 2.02
C ILE A 62 5.05 4.84 2.30
N LYS A 63 5.89 3.89 2.74
CA LYS A 63 5.45 2.54 3.14
C LYS A 63 4.37 2.59 4.22
N ASP A 64 4.55 3.37 5.28
CA ASP A 64 3.57 3.50 6.35
C ASP A 64 2.21 4.03 5.84
N ASN A 65 2.24 5.01 4.94
CA ASN A 65 1.03 5.56 4.34
C ASN A 65 0.34 4.57 3.39
N VAL A 66 1.11 3.82 2.61
CA VAL A 66 0.61 2.76 1.73
C VAL A 66 -0.04 1.64 2.55
N SER A 67 0.59 1.19 3.64
CA SER A 67 -0.01 0.21 4.55
C SER A 67 -1.32 0.71 5.14
N LYS A 68 -1.35 1.97 5.63
CA LYS A 68 -2.59 2.54 6.17
C LYS A 68 -3.72 2.62 5.14
N LEU A 69 -3.39 2.91 3.89
CA LEU A 69 -4.39 2.94 2.81
C LEU A 69 -4.88 1.53 2.49
N HIS A 70 -3.97 0.56 2.39
CA HIS A 70 -4.29 -0.85 2.20
C HIS A 70 -5.24 -1.36 3.30
N ASP A 71 -4.93 -1.11 4.57
CA ASP A 71 -5.74 -1.57 5.70
C ASP A 71 -7.15 -0.96 5.68
N LYS A 72 -7.28 0.31 5.29
CA LYS A 72 -8.59 0.96 5.12
C LYS A 72 -9.40 0.36 3.98
N LEU A 73 -8.77 0.04 2.85
CA LEU A 73 -9.46 -0.59 1.72
C LEU A 73 -9.89 -2.02 2.06
N GLN A 74 -9.05 -2.77 2.80
CA GLN A 74 -9.42 -4.08 3.31
C GLN A 74 -10.63 -3.98 4.27
N GLN A 75 -10.62 -3.02 5.19
CA GLN A 75 -11.75 -2.80 6.09
C GLN A 75 -13.03 -2.46 5.32
N MET A 76 -12.95 -1.59 4.30
CA MET A 76 -14.10 -1.27 3.46
C MET A 76 -14.64 -2.51 2.73
N HIS A 77 -13.76 -3.36 2.21
CA HIS A 77 -14.16 -4.61 1.56
C HIS A 77 -14.89 -5.54 2.54
N ASP A 78 -14.33 -5.74 3.73
CA ASP A 78 -14.90 -6.63 4.75
C ASP A 78 -16.26 -6.10 5.26
N GLU A 79 -16.41 -4.78 5.38
CA GLU A 79 -17.69 -4.15 5.77
C GLU A 79 -18.74 -4.28 4.67
N TRP A 80 -18.34 -4.15 3.40
CA TRP A 80 -19.23 -4.35 2.26
C TRP A 80 -19.73 -5.80 2.17
N ASP A 81 -18.84 -6.78 2.27
CA ASP A 81 -19.20 -8.20 2.24
C ASP A 81 -20.18 -8.57 3.36
N LYS A 82 -19.98 -8.00 4.56
CA LYS A 82 -20.90 -8.20 5.70
C LYS A 82 -22.26 -7.57 5.45
N ALA A 83 -22.29 -6.37 4.87
CA ALA A 83 -23.54 -5.69 4.55
C ALA A 83 -24.33 -6.49 3.49
N ASP A 84 -23.66 -6.96 2.45
CA ASP A 84 -24.27 -7.75 1.38
C ASP A 84 -24.81 -9.09 1.91
N ALA A 85 -24.03 -9.80 2.75
CA ALA A 85 -24.47 -11.03 3.40
C ALA A 85 -25.71 -10.80 4.30
N SER A 86 -25.73 -9.71 5.07
CA SER A 86 -26.86 -9.34 5.94
C SER A 86 -28.13 -9.07 5.14
N ILE A 87 -28.02 -8.37 4.01
CA ILE A 87 -29.15 -8.11 3.10
C ILE A 87 -29.65 -9.42 2.48
N ALA A 88 -28.73 -10.25 2.00
CA ALA A 88 -29.06 -11.54 1.39
C ALA A 88 -29.76 -12.49 2.37
N ASP A 89 -29.33 -12.52 3.63
CA ASP A 89 -29.99 -13.33 4.65
C ASP A 89 -31.35 -12.76 5.04
N GLY A 90 -31.47 -11.44 5.20
CA GLY A 90 -32.75 -10.77 5.44
C GLY A 90 -33.81 -11.13 4.38
N LEU A 91 -33.43 -11.07 3.10
CA LEU A 91 -34.29 -11.44 1.97
C LEU A 91 -34.76 -12.90 2.01
N LYS A 92 -33.88 -13.84 2.40
CA LYS A 92 -34.26 -15.27 2.54
C LYS A 92 -35.28 -15.49 3.66
N THR A 93 -35.19 -14.73 4.74
CA THR A 93 -36.11 -14.86 5.89
C THR A 93 -37.52 -14.34 5.59
N GLU A 94 -37.67 -13.34 4.72
CA GLU A 94 -38.99 -12.79 4.34
C GLU A 94 -39.73 -13.63 3.27
N THR A 95 -39.04 -14.56 2.60
CA THR A 95 -39.65 -15.43 1.57
C THR A 95 -40.20 -16.76 2.10
N VAL A 96 -40.18 -16.96 3.43
CA VAL A 96 -40.70 -18.16 4.13
C VAL A 96 -41.98 -17.83 4.89
#